data_AF-A0A2E7D5V2-F1
#
_entry.id   AF-A0A2E7D5V2-F1
#
_cell.length_a   1.000
_cell.length_b   1.000
_cell.length_c   1.000
_cell.angle_alpha   90.00
_cell.angle_beta   90.00
_cell.angle_gamma   90.00
#
_symmetry.space_group_name_H-M   'P 1'
#
loop_
_entity.id
_entity.type
_entity.pdbx_description
1 polymer ?
#
loop_
_entity_poly.entity_id
_entity_poly.type
_entity_poly.pdbx_seq_one_letter_code
_entity_poly.pdbx_strand_id
1 'polypeptide(L)'
;MHLLGGNTRCVTREKIGTKKGYSKVMVALVATRQLRLAFKKGKTHFYSLPDSVVCACDFETPTSTRIKATTYRILRNTALSQRIKLLHQNRCQICGFSIQLPDGTAYSEAHHIKPLGTPHDGPDIEQNIIVLCPNHHAMCDYGVVPLDIERLRSHEIHQVGVEFVLYHNSEIYVGSELDSS
;
A
#
# COMPACT_ATOMS: atom_id res chain seq x y z
N MET A 1 -68.26 -13.47 -12.65
CA MET A 1 -68.01 -12.90 -13.99
C MET A 1 -66.55 -13.17 -14.34
N HIS A 2 -66.30 -13.91 -15.43
CA HIS A 2 -65.21 -13.77 -16.42
C HIS A 2 -63.76 -13.58 -15.90
N LEU A 3 -62.68 -14.23 -16.35
CA LEU A 3 -62.29 -15.19 -17.41
C LEU A 3 -60.86 -15.63 -16.97
N LEU A 4 -60.50 -16.92 -16.94
CA LEU A 4 -59.73 -17.67 -17.95
C LEU A 4 -58.52 -16.96 -18.60
N GLY A 5 -57.37 -17.65 -18.59
CA GLY A 5 -56.26 -17.52 -19.55
C GLY A 5 -54.94 -17.04 -18.92
N GLY A 6 -53.79 -17.69 -19.08
CA GLY A 6 -53.41 -18.75 -19.99
C GLY A 6 -51.98 -19.21 -19.69
N ASN A 7 -51.76 -20.49 -19.96
CA ASN A 7 -50.55 -21.28 -19.80
C ASN A 7 -49.69 -21.18 -21.08
N THR A 8 -48.35 -21.24 -21.00
CA THR A 8 -47.38 -21.90 -21.94
C THR A 8 -45.95 -21.36 -21.71
N ARG A 9 -45.00 -22.15 -21.20
CA ARG A 9 -44.09 -23.16 -21.83
C ARG A 9 -43.04 -22.59 -22.80
N CYS A 10 -41.76 -22.92 -22.55
CA CYS A 10 -40.73 -23.48 -23.47
C CYS A 10 -39.32 -23.29 -22.85
N VAL A 11 -38.67 -24.29 -22.22
CA VAL A 11 -37.79 -25.37 -22.77
C VAL A 11 -36.59 -24.79 -23.58
N THR A 12 -35.33 -24.92 -23.13
CA THR A 12 -34.31 -25.94 -23.55
C THR A 12 -32.98 -25.61 -22.82
N ARG A 13 -32.30 -26.52 -22.08
CA ARG A 13 -31.14 -27.39 -22.44
C ARG A 13 -30.24 -26.80 -23.57
N GLU A 14 -28.91 -26.64 -23.51
CA GLU A 14 -27.82 -27.49 -22.98
C GLU A 14 -26.43 -26.78 -22.99
N LYS A 15 -25.55 -27.23 -22.06
CA LYS A 15 -24.08 -27.50 -22.16
C LYS A 15 -23.01 -26.39 -22.31
N ILE A 16 -22.35 -26.14 -21.17
CA ILE A 16 -20.90 -26.22 -20.83
C ILE A 16 -19.86 -25.91 -21.93
N GLY A 17 -19.07 -24.84 -21.69
CA GLY A 17 -17.75 -24.61 -22.29
C GLY A 17 -16.82 -23.89 -21.30
N THR A 18 -15.71 -24.53 -20.93
CA THR A 18 -14.72 -24.10 -19.92
C THR A 18 -13.76 -23.02 -20.43
N LYS A 19 -13.35 -22.05 -19.59
CA LYS A 19 -11.94 -21.79 -19.17
C LYS A 19 -11.73 -20.43 -18.43
N LYS A 20 -11.07 -20.54 -17.26
CA LYS A 20 -10.07 -19.67 -16.58
C LYS A 20 -10.23 -18.13 -16.69
N GLY A 21 -10.23 -17.33 -15.63
CA GLY A 21 -9.97 -17.53 -14.21
C GLY A 21 -9.91 -16.15 -13.57
N TYR A 22 -10.92 -15.83 -12.77
CA TYR A 22 -10.91 -14.69 -11.85
C TYR A 22 -11.35 -15.23 -10.51
N SER A 23 -10.51 -15.04 -9.49
CA SER A 23 -10.81 -15.35 -8.09
C SER A 23 -11.95 -14.44 -7.62
N LYS A 24 -13.18 -14.86 -7.90
CA LYS A 24 -14.36 -14.39 -7.17
C LYS A 24 -14.31 -15.09 -5.82
N VAL A 25 -13.97 -14.34 -4.77
CA VAL A 25 -14.24 -14.74 -3.40
C VAL A 25 -15.77 -14.67 -3.22
N MET A 26 -16.47 -15.71 -3.71
CA MET A 26 -17.83 -15.97 -3.29
C MET A 26 -17.76 -16.64 -1.92
N VAL A 27 -18.23 -15.92 -0.92
CA VAL A 27 -18.58 -16.45 0.38
C VAL A 27 -19.73 -17.43 0.17
N ALA A 28 -19.41 -18.72 0.05
CA ALA A 28 -20.40 -19.78 0.01
C ALA A 28 -20.74 -20.18 1.45
N LEU A 29 -21.90 -19.73 1.91
CA LEU A 29 -22.51 -20.20 3.15
C LEU A 29 -22.94 -21.66 2.91
N VAL A 30 -22.15 -22.62 3.40
CA VAL A 30 -22.51 -24.04 3.31
C VAL A 30 -23.56 -24.33 4.38
N ALA A 31 -24.82 -24.31 3.96
CA ALA A 31 -25.91 -25.01 4.63
C ALA A 31 -25.65 -26.52 4.54
N THR A 32 -24.81 -27.02 5.44
CA THR A 32 -24.76 -28.39 5.96
C THR A 32 -23.56 -28.45 6.91
N ARG A 33 -23.84 -28.80 8.17
CA ARG A 33 -22.83 -29.00 9.21
C ARG A 33 -21.83 -30.09 8.78
N GLN A 34 -20.64 -29.68 8.35
CA GLN A 34 -19.31 -30.30 8.56
C GLN A 34 -18.40 -29.97 7.37
N LEU A 35 -17.54 -28.97 7.52
CA LEU A 35 -16.32 -28.87 6.73
C LEU A 35 -15.33 -29.92 7.26
N ARG A 36 -15.24 -31.07 6.57
CA ARG A 36 -14.14 -32.02 6.77
C ARG A 36 -12.87 -31.43 6.14
N LEU A 37 -12.04 -30.78 6.95
CA LEU A 37 -10.61 -30.66 6.65
C LEU A 37 -9.92 -31.93 7.16
N ALA A 38 -9.52 -32.80 6.23
CA ALA A 38 -8.74 -33.98 6.56
C ALA A 38 -7.32 -33.58 6.98
N PHE A 39 -7.08 -33.45 8.29
CA PHE A 39 -5.74 -33.37 8.86
C PHE A 39 -5.29 -34.75 9.31
N LYS A 40 -4.25 -35.28 8.65
CA LYS A 40 -3.51 -36.47 9.11
C LYS A 40 -2.78 -36.10 10.41
N LYS A 41 -2.95 -36.98 11.41
CA LYS A 41 -2.33 -36.98 12.77
C LYS A 41 -3.03 -36.11 13.83
N GLY A 42 -4.17 -36.62 14.30
CA GLY A 42 -4.31 -37.04 15.71
C GLY A 42 -4.15 -35.98 16.80
N LYS A 43 -5.09 -35.04 16.88
CA LYS A 43 -5.70 -34.51 18.12
C LYS A 43 -6.79 -33.53 17.70
N THR A 44 -8.03 -33.99 17.66
CA THR A 44 -9.19 -33.14 17.37
C THR A 44 -9.58 -32.39 18.65
N HIS A 45 -9.13 -31.14 18.80
CA HIS A 45 -9.75 -30.24 19.76
C HIS A 45 -11.07 -29.75 19.17
N PHE A 46 -12.19 -30.25 19.71
CA PHE A 46 -13.51 -29.70 19.45
C PHE A 46 -13.64 -28.41 20.27
N TYR A 47 -13.56 -27.26 19.60
CA TYR A 47 -14.03 -26.01 20.18
C TYR A 47 -15.52 -25.89 19.87
N SER A 48 -16.37 -25.98 20.90
CA SER A 48 -17.76 -25.55 20.80
C SER A 48 -17.76 -24.03 20.67
N LEU A 49 -18.24 -23.51 19.53
CA LEU A 49 -18.55 -22.09 19.40
C LEU A 49 -19.65 -21.76 20.43
N PRO A 50 -19.50 -20.67 21.22
CA PRO A 50 -20.54 -20.27 22.16
C PRO A 50 -21.84 -19.92 21.43
N ASP A 51 -22.98 -20.16 22.08
CA ASP A 51 -24.34 -19.94 21.54
C ASP A 51 -24.64 -18.47 21.17
N SER A 52 -23.73 -17.55 21.47
CA SER A 52 -23.80 -16.14 21.13
C SER A 52 -22.77 -15.77 20.06
N VAL A 53 -22.84 -16.41 18.89
CA VAL A 53 -22.31 -15.77 17.67
C VAL A 53 -23.24 -14.59 17.39
N VAL A 54 -22.86 -13.42 17.89
CA VAL A 54 -23.52 -12.17 17.56
C VAL A 54 -23.40 -11.99 16.05
N CYS A 55 -24.54 -11.98 15.35
CA CYS A 55 -24.57 -11.56 13.95
C CYS A 55 -23.93 -10.18 13.86
N ALA A 56 -23.00 -9.99 12.94
CA ALA A 56 -22.56 -8.64 12.58
C ALA A 56 -23.81 -7.90 12.08
N CYS A 57 -24.33 -6.99 12.89
CA CYS A 57 -25.33 -6.05 12.42
C CYS A 57 -24.61 -5.05 11.52
N ASP A 58 -25.09 -4.88 10.29
CA ASP A 58 -24.65 -3.81 9.42
C ASP A 58 -24.90 -2.49 10.17
N PHE A 59 -23.84 -1.83 10.62
CA PHE A 59 -23.94 -0.51 11.22
C PHE A 59 -24.35 0.47 10.12
N GLU A 60 -25.33 1.34 10.38
CA GLU A 60 -25.71 2.36 9.40
C GLU A 60 -24.47 3.14 8.98
N THR A 61 -24.14 3.09 7.69
CA THR A 61 -22.97 3.82 7.18
C THR A 61 -23.25 5.31 7.34
N PRO A 62 -22.49 6.05 8.17
CA PRO A 62 -22.72 7.48 8.33
C PRO A 62 -22.55 8.16 6.97
N THR A 63 -23.54 8.97 6.57
CA THR A 63 -23.45 9.72 5.33
C THR A 63 -22.34 10.76 5.48
N SER A 64 -21.26 10.63 4.70
CA SER A 64 -20.13 11.54 4.77
C SER A 64 -20.53 12.93 4.26
N THR A 65 -20.61 13.93 5.15
CA THR A 65 -20.85 15.32 4.76
C THR A 65 -19.55 15.99 4.33
N ARG A 66 -19.50 16.56 3.12
CA ARG A 66 -18.33 17.31 2.61
C ARG A 66 -18.47 18.79 2.95
N ILE A 67 -17.44 19.39 3.53
CA ILE A 67 -17.33 20.84 3.78
C ILE A 67 -16.24 21.48 2.92
N LYS A 68 -16.41 22.75 2.57
CA LYS A 68 -15.38 23.53 1.85
C LYS A 68 -14.33 24.02 2.85
N ALA A 69 -13.06 23.72 2.60
CA ALA A 69 -11.91 24.21 3.37
C ALA A 69 -10.90 24.92 2.47
N THR A 70 -10.18 25.89 3.02
CA THR A 70 -9.06 26.59 2.36
C THR A 70 -7.78 26.24 3.11
N THR A 71 -6.76 25.76 2.41
CA THR A 71 -5.48 25.37 3.01
C THR A 71 -4.32 25.95 2.23
N TYR A 72 -3.24 26.28 2.93
CA TYR A 72 -1.95 26.58 2.33
C TYR A 72 -1.17 25.28 2.18
N ARG A 73 -0.51 25.11 1.02
CA ARG A 73 0.34 23.94 0.75
C ARG A 73 1.66 24.41 0.17
N ILE A 74 2.74 23.73 0.55
CA ILE A 74 4.04 23.91 -0.08
C ILE A 74 3.93 23.44 -1.53
N LEU A 75 4.36 24.28 -2.48
CA LEU A 75 4.43 23.92 -3.88
C LEU A 75 5.70 23.09 -4.12
N ARG A 76 5.53 21.81 -4.45
CA ARG A 76 6.63 20.91 -4.81
C ARG A 76 6.80 20.86 -6.32
N ASN A 77 8.03 20.86 -6.79
CA ASN A 77 8.39 20.71 -8.18
C ASN A 77 8.24 19.24 -8.61
N THR A 78 7.04 18.90 -9.04
CA THR A 78 6.69 17.54 -9.46
C THR A 78 7.52 17.06 -10.66
N ALA A 79 7.89 17.98 -11.57
CA ALA A 79 8.73 17.65 -12.73
C ALA A 79 10.15 17.25 -12.30
N LEU A 80 10.71 17.93 -11.29
CA LEU A 80 12.00 17.58 -10.70
C LEU A 80 11.96 16.18 -10.09
N SER A 81 10.99 15.90 -9.21
CA SER A 81 10.84 14.59 -8.59
C SER A 81 10.65 13.47 -9.62
N GLN A 82 9.86 13.70 -10.67
CA GLN A 82 9.66 12.74 -11.76
C GLN A 82 10.95 12.48 -12.53
N ARG A 83 11.70 13.54 -12.88
CA ARG A 83 13.00 13.42 -13.56
C ARG A 83 13.98 12.58 -12.75
N ILE A 84 14.11 12.84 -11.45
CA ILE A 84 15.03 12.10 -10.57
C ILE A 84 14.61 10.63 -10.45
N LYS A 85 13.31 10.35 -10.29
CA LYS A 85 12.80 8.96 -10.31
C LYS A 85 13.15 8.21 -11.59
N LEU A 86 13.08 8.88 -12.74
CA LEU A 86 13.44 8.29 -14.03
C LEU A 86 14.96 8.02 -14.13
N LEU A 87 15.81 8.94 -13.66
CA LEU A 87 17.28 8.74 -13.63
C LEU A 87 17.65 7.47 -12.85
N HIS A 88 16.97 7.21 -11.73
CA HIS A 88 17.19 6.01 -10.92
C HIS A 88 16.37 4.80 -11.35
N GLN A 89 15.68 4.85 -12.48
CA GLN A 89 14.82 3.76 -12.97
C GLN A 89 13.78 3.28 -11.94
N ASN A 90 13.27 4.21 -11.12
CA ASN A 90 12.41 3.93 -9.95
C ASN A 90 13.02 2.91 -8.95
N ARG A 91 14.34 2.77 -8.87
CA ARG A 91 14.99 1.89 -7.90
C ARG A 91 15.31 2.67 -6.63
N CYS A 92 14.98 2.07 -5.49
CA CYS A 92 15.36 2.61 -4.18
C CYS A 92 16.88 2.78 -4.09
N GLN A 93 17.36 3.96 -3.72
CA GLN A 93 18.79 4.23 -3.58
C GLN A 93 19.41 3.52 -2.37
N ILE A 94 18.60 3.11 -1.38
CA ILE A 94 19.07 2.35 -0.21
C ILE A 94 19.16 0.84 -0.53
N CYS A 95 18.06 0.21 -0.96
CA CYS A 95 18.02 -1.25 -1.13
C CYS A 95 17.95 -1.74 -2.59
N GLY A 96 17.73 -0.86 -3.56
CA GLY A 96 17.58 -1.21 -4.98
C GLY A 96 16.24 -1.82 -5.39
N PHE A 97 15.32 -2.02 -4.43
CA PHE A 97 13.97 -2.51 -4.70
C PHE A 97 13.13 -1.48 -5.48
N SER A 98 12.25 -1.98 -6.33
CA SER A 98 11.27 -1.21 -7.09
C SER A 98 9.99 -2.01 -7.22
N ILE A 99 8.83 -1.35 -7.11
CA ILE A 99 7.53 -2.02 -7.21
C ILE A 99 7.14 -2.07 -8.69
N GLN A 100 6.98 -3.27 -9.25
CA GLN A 100 6.50 -3.43 -10.62
C GLN A 100 4.97 -3.35 -10.67
N LEU A 101 4.47 -2.49 -11.55
CA LEU A 101 3.05 -2.28 -11.76
C LEU A 101 2.52 -3.17 -12.92
N PRO A 102 1.21 -3.46 -12.96
CA PRO A 102 0.62 -4.32 -14.00
C PRO A 102 0.79 -3.81 -15.43
N ASP A 103 0.98 -2.50 -15.60
CA ASP A 103 1.21 -1.85 -16.90
C ASP A 103 2.68 -1.91 -17.36
N GLY A 104 3.54 -2.58 -16.59
CA GLY A 104 4.97 -2.71 -16.87
C GLY A 104 5.81 -1.52 -16.40
N THR A 105 5.20 -0.50 -15.80
CA THR A 105 5.93 0.60 -15.17
C THR A 105 6.40 0.23 -13.77
N ALA A 106 7.32 1.03 -13.23
CA ALA A 106 7.91 0.83 -11.92
C ALA A 106 7.55 1.99 -10.99
N TYR A 107 7.29 1.68 -9.72
CA TYR A 107 6.89 2.64 -8.71
C TYR A 107 7.96 2.81 -7.62
N SER A 108 8.19 4.07 -7.28
CA SER A 108 9.05 4.55 -6.21
C SER A 108 8.54 5.92 -5.72
N GLU A 109 9.08 6.39 -4.61
CA GLU A 109 8.74 7.66 -3.99
C GLU A 109 9.97 8.56 -3.98
N ALA A 110 9.78 9.85 -4.26
CA ALA A 110 10.82 10.85 -4.11
C ALA A 110 10.71 11.44 -2.70
N HIS A 111 11.81 11.39 -1.95
CA HIS A 111 11.87 11.82 -0.56
C HIS A 111 12.84 12.98 -0.44
N HIS A 112 12.40 14.08 0.18
CA HIS A 112 13.29 15.18 0.53
C HIS A 112 14.07 14.81 1.80
N ILE A 113 15.40 14.68 1.71
CA ILE A 113 16.26 14.27 2.83
C ILE A 113 16.12 15.25 4.01
N LYS A 114 16.23 16.55 3.73
CA LYS A 114 15.84 17.62 4.64
C LYS A 114 14.40 18.01 4.30
N PRO A 115 13.42 17.79 5.20
CA PRO A 115 12.01 18.02 4.90
C PRO A 115 11.73 19.47 4.49
N LEU A 116 10.79 19.65 3.55
CA LEU A 116 10.34 20.98 3.13
C LEU A 116 9.47 21.63 4.21
N GLY A 117 9.63 22.95 4.36
CA GLY A 117 8.85 23.76 5.29
C GLY A 117 9.18 23.54 6.76
N THR A 118 8.47 24.28 7.62
CA THR A 118 8.76 24.36 9.05
C THR A 118 8.60 23.01 9.76
N PRO A 119 9.51 22.63 10.68
CA PRO A 119 10.61 23.43 11.23
C PRO A 119 11.95 23.29 10.50
N HIS A 120 12.04 22.47 9.47
CA HIS A 120 13.32 22.12 8.86
C HIS A 120 13.70 23.06 7.71
N ASP A 121 12.71 23.51 6.94
CA ASP A 121 12.86 24.48 5.85
C ASP A 121 13.90 24.03 4.80
N GLY A 122 13.86 22.76 4.42
CA GLY A 122 14.66 22.19 3.35
C GLY A 122 14.32 22.79 1.97
N PRO A 123 15.29 22.94 1.06
CA PRO A 123 15.06 23.43 -0.29
C PRO A 123 14.52 22.33 -1.22
N ASP A 124 13.70 22.71 -2.19
CA ASP A 124 13.18 21.82 -3.23
C ASP A 124 14.12 21.76 -4.45
N ILE A 125 15.27 21.09 -4.25
CA ILE A 125 16.36 20.95 -5.23
C ILE A 125 16.79 19.49 -5.37
N GLU A 126 17.48 19.15 -6.47
CA GLU A 126 17.87 17.76 -6.76
C GLU A 126 18.79 17.15 -5.69
N GLN A 127 19.72 17.94 -5.16
CA GLN A 127 20.67 17.49 -4.13
C GLN A 127 19.97 17.04 -2.84
N ASN A 128 18.77 17.56 -2.57
CA ASN A 128 17.98 17.26 -1.39
C ASN A 128 16.95 16.14 -1.63
N ILE A 129 16.95 15.49 -2.80
CA ILE A 129 15.95 14.46 -3.14
C ILE A 129 16.65 13.10 -3.29
N ILE A 130 16.04 12.05 -2.73
CA ILE A 130 16.41 10.66 -2.99
C ILE A 130 15.20 9.84 -3.42
N VAL A 131 15.46 8.79 -4.21
CA VAL A 131 14.44 7.86 -4.69
C VAL A 131 14.41 6.64 -3.77
N LEU A 132 13.25 6.36 -3.18
CA LEU A 132 13.06 5.30 -2.18
C LEU A 132 11.90 4.38 -2.56
N CYS A 133 11.93 3.17 -2.01
CA CYS A 133 10.73 2.33 -1.94
C CYS A 133 9.87 2.76 -0.75
N PRO A 134 8.56 2.42 -0.71
CA PRO A 134 7.65 2.86 0.34
C PRO A 134 8.13 2.54 1.77
N ASN A 135 8.77 1.38 1.94
CA ASN A 135 9.29 0.98 3.25
C ASN A 135 10.41 1.92 3.72
N HIS A 136 11.39 2.21 2.88
CA HIS A 136 12.50 3.09 3.25
C HIS A 136 12.07 4.56 3.30
N HIS A 137 11.10 4.96 2.48
CA HIS A 137 10.51 6.29 2.58
C HIS A 137 9.91 6.50 3.97
N ALA A 138 9.05 5.58 4.43
CA ALA A 138 8.48 5.64 5.77
C ALA A 138 9.58 5.60 6.85
N MET A 139 10.60 4.75 6.69
CA MET A 139 11.72 4.70 7.66
C MET A 139 12.48 6.03 7.75
N CYS A 140 12.65 6.76 6.64
CA CYS A 140 13.27 8.08 6.65
C CYS A 140 12.33 9.12 7.29
N ASP A 141 11.03 9.10 6.95
CA ASP A 141 10.02 10.00 7.55
C ASP A 141 9.96 9.86 9.08
N TYR A 142 10.11 8.65 9.60
CA TYR A 142 10.12 8.36 11.04
C TYR A 142 11.52 8.44 11.68
N GLY A 143 12.57 8.75 10.91
CA GLY A 143 13.92 8.89 11.46
C GLY A 143 14.52 7.59 12.01
N VAL A 144 14.07 6.42 11.55
CA VAL A 144 14.54 5.12 12.09
C VAL A 144 15.67 4.48 11.27
N VAL A 145 16.09 5.13 10.19
CA VAL A 145 17.22 4.69 9.35
C VAL A 145 18.21 5.85 9.14
N PRO A 146 19.51 5.65 9.36
CA PRO A 146 20.51 6.64 8.99
C PRO A 146 20.80 6.57 7.49
N LEU A 147 21.29 7.68 6.93
CA LEU A 147 21.74 7.75 5.55
C LEU A 147 23.26 7.75 5.47
N ASP A 148 23.81 7.00 4.54
CA ASP A 148 25.24 6.95 4.27
C ASP A 148 25.47 7.19 2.78
N ILE A 149 26.13 8.30 2.45
CA ILE A 149 26.35 8.75 1.08
C ILE A 149 27.10 7.70 0.24
N GLU A 150 28.01 6.93 0.85
CA GLU A 150 28.82 5.93 0.13
C GLU A 150 28.02 4.65 -0.15
N ARG A 151 26.98 4.40 0.64
CA ARG A 151 26.11 3.22 0.50
C ARG A 151 24.89 3.51 -0.36
N LEU A 152 24.53 4.77 -0.55
CA LEU A 152 23.47 5.16 -1.48
C LEU A 152 23.89 4.84 -2.92
N ARG A 153 22.99 4.19 -3.66
CA ARG A 153 23.16 3.99 -5.10
C ARG A 153 23.17 5.35 -5.78
N SER A 154 24.32 5.73 -6.32
CA SER A 154 24.55 6.99 -6.99
C SER A 154 24.26 6.90 -8.49
N HIS A 155 24.08 8.05 -9.12
CA HIS A 155 23.94 8.19 -10.57
C HIS A 155 24.75 9.40 -11.02
N GLU A 156 25.45 9.33 -12.16
CA GLU A 156 26.41 10.36 -12.60
C GLU A 156 25.79 11.78 -12.66
N ILE A 157 24.55 11.85 -13.14
CA ILE A 157 23.78 13.10 -13.30
C ILE A 157 23.14 13.59 -11.99
N HIS A 158 22.87 12.69 -11.03
CA HIS A 158 22.13 13.01 -9.81
C HIS A 158 23.01 12.81 -8.58
N GLN A 159 23.59 13.91 -8.12
CA GLN A 159 24.47 13.94 -6.96
C GLN A 159 23.69 14.42 -5.74
N VAL A 160 23.61 13.56 -4.73
CA VAL A 160 22.98 13.86 -3.45
C VAL A 160 23.91 14.79 -2.66
N GLY A 161 23.36 15.85 -2.07
CA GLY A 161 24.12 16.81 -1.26
C GLY A 161 24.51 16.19 0.08
N VAL A 162 25.80 16.20 0.38
CA VAL A 162 26.36 15.64 1.63
C VAL A 162 25.79 16.38 2.84
N GLU A 163 25.56 17.69 2.71
CA GLU A 163 24.96 18.52 3.76
C GLU A 163 23.56 18.05 4.18
N PHE A 164 22.77 17.51 3.25
CA PHE A 164 21.44 17.00 3.58
C PHE A 164 21.52 15.66 4.29
N VAL A 165 22.42 14.78 3.87
CA VAL A 165 22.69 13.50 4.55
C VAL A 165 23.16 13.74 5.99
N LEU A 166 24.08 14.68 6.18
CA LEU A 166 24.55 15.06 7.52
C LEU A 166 23.40 15.61 8.38
N TYR A 167 22.57 16.50 7.82
CA TYR A 167 21.41 17.05 8.51
C TYR A 167 20.40 15.96 8.90
N HIS A 168 20.08 15.02 8.01
CA HIS A 168 19.18 13.91 8.33
C HIS A 168 19.71 13.10 9.51
N ASN A 169 21.00 12.77 9.49
CA ASN A 169 21.60 11.97 10.55
C ASN A 169 21.71 12.70 11.89
N SER A 170 21.77 14.04 11.92
CA SER A 170 21.86 14.81 13.15
C SER A 170 20.50 15.25 13.71
N GLU A 171 19.56 15.63 12.84
CA GLU A 171 18.29 16.26 13.24
C GLU A 171 17.06 15.35 13.10
N ILE A 172 17.12 14.33 12.24
CA ILE A 172 15.96 13.50 11.89
C ILE A 172 16.12 12.08 12.44
N TYR A 173 17.31 11.49 12.30
CA TYR A 173 17.57 10.12 12.75
C TYR A 173 17.58 10.01 14.28
N VAL A 174 16.70 9.18 14.83
CA VAL A 174 16.54 8.93 16.28
C VAL A 174 17.04 7.55 16.72
N GLY A 175 17.44 6.70 15.77
CA GLY A 175 17.68 5.27 16.02
C GLY A 175 18.83 4.93 16.98
N SER A 176 19.69 5.89 17.36
CA SER A 176 20.67 5.67 18.44
C SER A 176 20.04 5.51 19.83
N GLU A 177 18.79 5.95 20.02
CA GLU A 177 18.11 5.91 21.32
C GLU A 177 17.35 4.59 21.57
N LEU A 178 17.06 3.81 20.52
CA LEU A 178 16.27 2.58 20.60
C LEU A 178 17.10 1.32 20.97
N ASP A 179 18.42 1.37 20.80
CA ASP A 179 19.32 0.26 21.16
C ASP A 179 19.79 0.32 22.63
N SER A 180 19.29 1.28 23.42
CA SER A 180 19.69 1.54 24.81
C SER A 180 18.71 1.02 25.87
N SER A 181 17.65 0.32 25.48
CA SER A 181 16.56 -0.12 26.36
C SER A 181 16.29 -1.62 26.31
#